data_AF-A0A923IKM4-F1
#
_entry.id   AF-A0A923IKM4-F1
#
_cell.length_a   1.000
_cell.length_b   1.000
_cell.length_c   1.000
_cell.angle_alpha   90.00
_cell.angle_beta   90.00
_cell.angle_gamma   90.00
#
_symmetry.space_group_name_H-M   'P 1'
#
loop_
_entity.id
_entity.type
_entity.pdbx_description
1 polymer ?
#
loop_
_entity_poly.entity_id
_entity_poly.type
_entity_poly.pdbx_seq_one_letter_code
_entity_poly.pdbx_strand_id
1 'polypeptide(L)'
;MIYFLLAVRQPVRILIVILYICCIATISLLPPKDLPQIPLFPGADKIIHFLMYLVFSLLFCWALRIEKNYYRLLFIILATIGWGIFMEFIQLTMHAGRSFSWYDIFANSLGVFVGIVIFVVAVRESQSRKK
;
A
#
# COMPACT_ATOMS: atom_id res chain seq x y z
N MET A 1 16.10 10.46 12.36
CA MET A 1 15.50 10.32 11.02
C MET A 1 13.97 10.18 11.06
N ILE A 2 13.38 9.16 11.71
CA ILE A 2 11.91 8.96 11.79
C ILE A 2 11.15 10.16 12.39
N TYR A 3 11.69 10.84 13.40
CA TYR A 3 11.05 12.01 14.00
C TYR A 3 10.85 13.17 13.02
N PHE A 4 11.80 13.39 12.10
CA PHE A 4 11.65 14.40 11.05
C PHE A 4 10.46 14.07 10.15
N LEU A 5 10.31 12.79 9.77
CA LEU A 5 9.16 12.32 8.99
C LEU A 5 7.85 12.49 9.78
N LEU A 6 7.84 12.25 11.08
CA LEU A 6 6.64 12.46 11.93
C LEU A 6 6.34 13.95 12.18
N ALA A 7 7.33 14.84 12.06
CA ALA A 7 7.18 16.28 12.22
C ALA A 7 6.50 16.95 11.02
N VAL A 8 6.48 16.30 9.85
CA VAL A 8 5.72 16.75 8.68
C VAL A 8 4.25 16.95 9.07
N ARG A 9 3.65 18.07 8.62
CA ARG A 9 2.26 18.39 8.92
C ARG A 9 1.32 17.29 8.40
N GLN A 10 0.38 16.86 9.23
CA GLN A 10 -0.57 15.80 8.90
C GLN A 10 -1.30 15.97 7.55
N PRO A 11 -1.79 17.16 7.13
CA PRO A 11 -2.44 17.32 5.83
C PRO A 11 -1.51 17.00 4.65
N VAL A 12 -0.22 17.33 4.74
CA VAL A 12 0.77 17.01 3.69
C VAL A 12 0.95 15.50 3.58
N ARG A 13 0.96 14.79 4.70
CA ARG A 13 1.09 13.32 4.75
C ARG A 13 -0.12 12.64 4.12
N ILE A 14 -1.32 13.15 4.42
CA ILE A 14 -2.58 12.68 3.82
C ILE A 14 -2.57 12.93 2.31
N LEU A 15 -2.13 14.11 1.86
CA LEU A 15 -2.01 14.42 0.44
C LEU A 15 -1.08 13.42 -0.28
N ILE A 16 0.06 13.08 0.32
CA ILE A 16 0.98 12.07 -0.23
C ILE A 16 0.28 10.70 -0.37
N VAL A 17 -0.51 10.29 0.62
CA VAL A 17 -1.29 9.04 0.53
C VAL A 17 -2.32 9.10 -0.59
N ILE A 18 -3.04 10.22 -0.74
CA ILE A 18 -4.03 10.38 -1.81
C ILE A 18 -3.35 10.29 -3.18
N LEU A 19 -2.23 11.00 -3.38
CA LEU A 19 -1.47 10.94 -4.62
C LEU A 19 -0.98 9.52 -4.91
N TYR A 20 -0.54 8.80 -3.87
CA TYR A 20 -0.12 7.41 -4.00
C TYR A 20 -1.29 6.50 -4.38
N ILE A 21 -2.47 6.66 -3.76
CA ILE A 21 -3.71 5.94 -4.11
C ILE A 21 -4.06 6.17 -5.58
N CYS A 22 -4.03 7.41 -6.06
CA CYS A 22 -4.26 7.72 -7.46
C CYS A 22 -3.24 7.03 -8.38
N CYS A 23 -1.96 7.07 -8.01
CA CYS A 23 -0.88 6.44 -8.77
C CYS A 23 -1.07 4.92 -8.89
N ILE A 24 -1.30 4.22 -7.77
CA ILE A 24 -1.53 2.77 -7.80
C ILE A 24 -2.83 2.42 -8.53
N ALA A 25 -3.86 3.27 -8.43
CA ALA A 25 -5.10 3.08 -9.19
C ALA A 25 -4.83 3.10 -10.69
N THR A 26 -4.12 4.13 -11.16
CA THR A 26 -3.77 4.28 -12.57
C THR A 26 -2.96 3.07 -13.06
N ILE A 27 -1.92 2.68 -12.33
CA ILE A 27 -1.06 1.54 -12.72
C ILE A 27 -1.85 0.22 -12.76
N SER A 28 -2.73 -0.02 -11.78
CA SER A 28 -3.54 -1.24 -11.71
C SER A 28 -4.60 -1.31 -12.80
N LEU A 29 -5.19 -0.18 -13.20
CA LEU A 29 -6.29 -0.15 -14.18
C LEU A 29 -5.81 -0.01 -15.63
N LEU A 30 -4.59 0.47 -15.86
CA LEU A 30 -4.04 0.56 -17.22
C LEU A 30 -3.99 -0.81 -17.89
N PRO A 31 -4.41 -0.92 -19.17
CA PRO A 31 -4.26 -2.15 -19.95
C PRO A 31 -2.79 -2.59 -19.98
N PRO A 32 -2.48 -3.89 -19.84
CA PRO A 32 -1.10 -4.38 -19.86
C PRO A 32 -0.32 -3.98 -21.12
N LYS A 33 -1.01 -3.83 -22.25
CA LYS A 33 -0.43 -3.38 -23.54
C LYS A 33 0.13 -1.95 -23.51
N ASP A 34 -0.41 -1.09 -22.64
CA ASP A 34 -0.05 0.32 -22.52
C ASP A 34 1.04 0.52 -21.45
N LEU A 35 1.46 -0.55 -20.76
CA LEU A 35 2.59 -0.55 -19.84
C LEU A 35 3.89 -0.86 -20.61
N PRO A 36 5.04 -0.36 -20.12
CA PRO A 36 6.34 -0.73 -20.65
C PRO A 36 6.50 -2.26 -20.70
N GLN A 37 6.71 -2.81 -21.90
CA GLN A 37 6.95 -4.23 -22.10
C GLN A 37 8.39 -4.59 -21.74
N ILE A 38 8.68 -4.54 -20.46
CA ILE A 38 9.96 -4.98 -19.91
C ILE A 38 9.88 -6.49 -19.73
N PRO A 39 10.78 -7.29 -20.33
CA PRO A 39 10.80 -8.73 -20.11
C PRO A 39 11.12 -9.00 -18.64
N LEU A 40 10.10 -9.37 -17.89
CA LEU A 40 10.20 -9.78 -16.49
C LEU A 40 10.10 -11.31 -16.38
N PHE A 41 10.45 -11.83 -15.21
CA PHE A 41 10.28 -13.24 -14.89
C PHE A 41 8.81 -13.57 -14.55
N PRO A 42 8.38 -14.84 -14.72
CA PRO A 42 7.03 -15.27 -14.33
C PRO A 42 6.73 -14.94 -12.86
N GLY A 43 5.60 -14.28 -12.59
CA GLY A 43 5.18 -13.89 -11.24
C GLY A 43 5.73 -12.55 -10.74
N ALA A 44 6.48 -11.81 -11.56
CA ALA A 44 6.97 -10.47 -11.19
C ALA A 44 5.83 -9.48 -10.88
N ASP A 45 4.67 -9.64 -11.52
CA ASP A 45 3.43 -8.91 -11.21
C ASP A 45 3.06 -9.05 -9.73
N LYS A 46 3.15 -10.26 -9.15
CA LYS A 46 2.82 -10.51 -7.74
C LYS A 46 3.77 -9.79 -6.79
N ILE A 47 5.05 -9.67 -7.17
CA ILE A 47 6.03 -8.89 -6.39
C ILE A 47 5.71 -7.40 -6.48
N ILE A 48 5.31 -6.90 -7.65
CA ILE A 48 4.89 -5.51 -7.82
C ILE A 48 3.66 -5.22 -6.94
N HIS A 49 2.65 -6.08 -6.97
CA HIS A 49 1.47 -6.00 -6.09
C HIS A 49 1.86 -5.98 -4.60
N PHE A 50 2.70 -6.92 -4.17
CA PHE A 50 3.23 -6.96 -2.81
C PHE A 50 3.92 -5.64 -2.41
N LEU A 51 4.84 -5.15 -3.24
CA LEU A 51 5.59 -3.92 -2.96
C LEU A 51 4.68 -2.68 -2.96
N MET A 52 3.73 -2.59 -3.89
CA MET A 52 2.78 -1.48 -3.98
C MET A 52 1.95 -1.36 -2.70
N TYR A 53 1.45 -2.49 -2.17
CA TYR A 53 0.63 -2.50 -0.96
C TYR A 53 1.44 -2.43 0.33
N LEU A 54 2.69 -2.88 0.31
CA LEU A 54 3.66 -2.63 1.38
C LEU A 54 3.89 -1.13 1.55
N VAL A 55 4.22 -0.42 0.46
CA VAL A 55 4.40 1.04 0.51
C VAL A 55 3.09 1.74 0.84
N PHE A 56 1.95 1.27 0.32
CA PHE A 56 0.65 1.84 0.64
C PHE A 56 0.37 1.83 2.14
N SER A 57 0.52 0.67 2.79
CA SER A 57 0.28 0.52 4.22
C SER A 57 1.28 1.32 5.06
N LEU A 58 2.56 1.39 4.68
CA LEU A 58 3.56 2.26 5.33
C LEU A 58 3.14 3.73 5.31
N LEU A 59 2.76 4.25 4.13
CA LEU A 59 2.34 5.64 3.97
C LEU A 59 1.06 5.94 4.76
N PHE A 60 0.12 4.99 4.80
CA PHE A 60 -1.14 5.16 5.51
C PHE A 60 -0.93 5.13 7.04
N CYS A 61 -0.14 4.18 7.55
CA CYS A 61 0.29 4.12 8.95
C CYS A 61 1.00 5.39 9.38
N TRP A 62 1.89 5.90 8.52
CA TRP A 62 2.52 7.19 8.70
C TRP A 62 1.42 8.26 8.80
N ALA A 63 0.68 8.55 7.73
CA ALA A 63 -0.30 9.64 7.67
C ALA A 63 -1.24 9.69 8.88
N LEU A 64 -1.76 8.54 9.34
CA LEU A 64 -2.70 8.47 10.47
C LEU A 64 -2.07 8.32 11.85
N ARG A 65 -0.73 8.23 11.97
CA ARG A 65 -0.03 8.07 13.27
C ARG A 65 -0.61 6.91 14.07
N ILE A 66 -0.53 5.72 13.48
CA ILE A 66 -1.08 4.47 14.04
C ILE A 66 -0.58 4.18 15.46
N GLU A 67 0.61 4.64 15.83
CA GLU A 67 1.21 4.48 17.16
C GLU A 67 0.39 5.11 18.30
N LYS A 68 -0.58 5.96 17.97
CA LYS A 68 -1.40 6.67 18.94
C LYS A 68 -2.75 6.01 19.23
N ASN A 69 -3.23 5.08 18.40
CA ASN A 69 -4.57 4.52 18.54
C ASN A 69 -4.74 3.19 17.77
N TYR A 70 -5.10 2.13 18.49
CA TYR A 70 -5.29 0.79 17.94
C TYR A 70 -6.48 0.69 16.96
N TYR A 71 -7.53 1.49 17.12
CA TYR A 71 -8.66 1.49 16.17
C TYR A 71 -8.21 1.96 14.77
N ARG A 72 -7.14 2.76 14.70
CA ARG A 72 -6.54 3.18 13.42
C ARG A 72 -5.86 2.02 12.70
N LEU A 73 -5.31 1.05 13.43
CA LEU A 73 -4.73 -0.16 12.83
C LEU A 73 -5.79 -0.95 12.07
N LEU A 74 -6.93 -1.21 12.73
CA LEU A 74 -8.03 -1.94 12.10
C LEU A 74 -8.55 -1.19 10.87
N PHE A 75 -8.74 0.13 10.98
CA PHE A 75 -9.14 0.96 9.84
C PHE A 75 -8.15 0.86 8.67
N ILE A 76 -6.83 0.95 8.93
CA ILE A 76 -5.81 0.87 7.87
C ILE A 76 -5.83 -0.50 7.18
N ILE A 77 -5.92 -1.59 7.95
CA ILE A 77 -5.99 -2.95 7.39
C ILE A 77 -7.22 -3.06 6.48
N LEU A 78 -8.40 -2.69 6.98
CA LEU A 78 -9.64 -2.79 6.21
C LEU A 78 -9.63 -1.88 4.98
N ALA A 79 -9.12 -0.65 5.10
CA ALA A 79 -9.06 0.29 4.00
C ALA A 79 -8.08 -0.16 2.91
N THR A 80 -6.89 -0.64 3.27
CA THR A 80 -5.86 -1.05 2.30
C THR A 80 -6.20 -2.38 1.62
N ILE A 81 -6.63 -3.40 2.36
CA ILE A 81 -7.07 -4.68 1.79
C ILE A 81 -8.36 -4.48 0.99
N GLY A 82 -9.32 -3.72 1.53
CA GLY A 82 -10.56 -3.38 0.85
C GLY A 82 -10.32 -2.66 -0.48
N TRP A 83 -9.33 -1.74 -0.51
CA TRP A 83 -8.89 -1.11 -1.76
C TRP A 83 -8.34 -2.13 -2.75
N GLY A 84 -7.50 -3.08 -2.32
CA GLY A 84 -7.01 -4.18 -3.18
C GLY A 84 -8.12 -5.00 -3.80
N ILE A 85 -9.06 -5.47 -2.98
CA ILE A 85 -10.20 -6.25 -3.45
C ILE A 85 -11.05 -5.42 -4.44
N PHE A 86 -11.30 -4.15 -4.11
CA PHE A 86 -12.06 -3.25 -4.98
C PHE A 86 -11.41 -3.09 -6.37
N MET A 87 -10.08 -2.93 -6.43
CA MET A 87 -9.36 -2.81 -7.69
C MET A 87 -9.46 -4.07 -8.56
N GLU A 88 -9.39 -5.26 -7.96
CA GLU A 88 -9.58 -6.54 -8.67
C GLU A 88 -10.98 -6.65 -9.27
N PHE A 89 -12.02 -6.18 -8.56
CA PHE A 89 -13.38 -6.13 -9.09
C PHE A 89 -13.54 -5.11 -10.23
N ILE A 90 -12.86 -3.97 -10.18
CA ILE A 90 -12.87 -3.02 -11.31
C ILE A 90 -12.16 -3.64 -12.52
N GLN A 91 -11.01 -4.29 -12.31
CA GLN A 91 -10.28 -5.01 -13.37
C GLN A 91 -11.14 -6.09 -14.03
N LEU A 92 -11.96 -6.80 -13.25
CA LEU A 92 -12.91 -7.78 -13.76
C LEU A 92 -13.97 -7.15 -14.68
N THR A 93 -14.46 -5.96 -14.35
CA THR A 93 -15.61 -5.34 -15.04
C THR A 93 -15.23 -4.42 -16.21
N MET A 94 -14.00 -3.90 -16.25
CA MET A 94 -13.55 -2.98 -17.30
C MET A 94 -13.34 -3.63 -18.68
N HIS A 95 -13.19 -4.97 -18.74
CA HIS A 95 -12.86 -5.71 -19.97
C HIS A 95 -11.62 -5.19 -20.75
N ALA A 96 -10.65 -4.57 -20.07
CA ALA A 96 -9.50 -3.91 -20.68
C ALA A 96 -8.22 -4.79 -20.70
N GLY A 97 -8.39 -6.12 -20.72
CA GLY A 97 -7.28 -7.09 -20.74
C GLY A 97 -6.61 -7.35 -19.38
N ARG A 98 -7.22 -6.89 -18.28
CA ARG A 98 -6.88 -7.29 -16.92
C ARG A 98 -7.78 -8.44 -16.47
N SER A 99 -7.28 -9.29 -15.59
CA SER A 99 -8.02 -10.43 -15.03
C SER A 99 -8.04 -10.34 -13.51
N PHE A 100 -9.18 -10.68 -12.91
CA PHE A 100 -9.29 -10.89 -11.47
C PHE A 100 -8.34 -12.02 -11.02
N SER A 101 -7.59 -11.79 -9.95
CA SER A 101 -6.64 -12.76 -9.42
C SER A 101 -6.66 -12.87 -7.90
N TRP A 102 -7.00 -14.07 -7.40
CA TRP A 102 -6.85 -14.39 -5.98
C TRP A 102 -5.40 -14.25 -5.48
N TYR A 103 -4.43 -14.50 -6.36
CA TYR A 103 -3.01 -14.35 -6.04
C TYR A 103 -2.60 -12.88 -5.88
N ASP A 104 -3.24 -11.94 -6.60
CA ASP A 104 -3.03 -10.51 -6.38
C ASP A 104 -3.62 -10.05 -5.06
N ILE A 105 -4.83 -10.52 -4.70
CA ILE A 105 -5.41 -10.27 -3.38
C ILE A 105 -4.47 -10.77 -2.27
N PHE A 106 -3.90 -11.97 -2.44
CA PHE A 106 -2.95 -12.53 -1.48
C PHE A 106 -1.67 -11.70 -1.39
N ALA A 107 -1.06 -11.34 -2.53
CA ALA A 107 0.15 -10.54 -2.58
C ALA A 107 -0.06 -9.14 -1.96
N ASN A 108 -1.17 -8.48 -2.30
CA ASN A 108 -1.58 -7.20 -1.74
C ASN A 108 -1.71 -7.31 -0.20
N SER A 109 -2.42 -8.33 0.28
CA SER A 109 -2.65 -8.56 1.71
C SER A 109 -1.37 -8.83 2.48
N LEU A 110 -0.45 -9.62 1.91
CA LEU A 110 0.87 -9.88 2.49
C LEU A 110 1.71 -8.59 2.54
N GLY A 111 1.64 -7.77 1.49
CA GLY A 111 2.28 -6.45 1.44
C GLY A 111 1.80 -5.55 2.57
N VAL A 112 0.48 -5.45 2.75
CA VAL A 112 -0.14 -4.69 3.85
C VAL A 112 0.37 -5.17 5.21
N PHE A 113 0.36 -6.48 5.45
CA PHE A 113 0.80 -7.05 6.72
C PHE A 113 2.28 -6.71 7.02
N VAL A 114 3.16 -6.95 6.05
CA VAL A 114 4.60 -6.67 6.20
C VAL A 114 4.86 -5.18 6.40
N GLY A 115 4.20 -4.31 5.64
CA GLY A 115 4.36 -2.86 5.77
C GLY A 115 3.95 -2.35 7.16
N ILE A 116 2.84 -2.85 7.71
CA ILE A 116 2.42 -2.54 9.08
C ILE A 116 3.47 -2.97 10.10
N VAL A 117 3.98 -4.22 10.01
CA VAL A 117 5.00 -4.73 10.92
C VAL A 117 6.25 -3.86 10.89
N ILE A 118 6.74 -3.53 9.68
CA ILE A 118 7.90 -2.65 9.49
C ILE A 118 7.65 -1.29 10.16
N PHE A 119 6.50 -0.67 9.93
CA PHE A 119 6.18 0.63 10.52
C PHE A 119 6.21 0.58 12.06
N VAL A 120 5.55 -0.42 12.65
CA VAL A 120 5.43 -0.57 14.10
C VAL A 120 6.80 -0.80 14.73
N VAL A 121 7.62 -1.70 14.17
CA VAL A 121 8.99 -1.96 14.66
C VAL A 121 9.83 -0.70 14.57
N ALA A 122 9.80 0.00 13.43
CA ALA A 122 10.58 1.22 13.22
C ALA A 122 10.23 2.35 14.20
N VAL A 123 8.93 2.53 14.51
CA VAL A 123 8.49 3.53 15.48
C VAL A 123 8.86 3.13 16.91
N ARG A 124 8.72 1.85 17.29
CA ARG A 124 9.10 1.35 18.62
C ARG A 124 10.60 1.50 18.89
N GLU A 125 11.43 1.09 17.94
CA GLU A 125 12.88 1.28 17.98
C GLU A 125 13.26 2.75 18.18
N SER A 126 12.63 3.65 17.42
CA SER A 126 12.87 5.08 17.54
C SER A 126 12.51 5.63 18.93
N GLN A 127 11.43 5.14 19.56
CA GLN A 127 11.04 5.56 20.91
C GLN A 127 11.95 5.00 22.00
N SER A 128 12.46 3.77 21.83
CA SER A 128 13.36 3.13 22.80
C SER A 128 14.70 3.85 22.94
N ARG A 129 15.28 4.33 21.82
CA ARG A 129 16.55 5.09 21.78
C ARG A 129 16.49 6.47 22.43
N LYS A 130 15.30 6.89 22.88
CA LYS A 130 15.07 8.20 23.50
C LYS A 130 14.98 8.14 25.03
N LYS A 131 14.86 6.93 25.60
CA LYS A 131 15.01 6.68 27.03
C LYS A 131 16.48 6.46 27.33
#